data_AF-A0A2H9M2I2-F1
#
_entry.id   AF-A0A2H9M2I2-F1
#
_cell.length_a   1.000
_cell.length_b   1.000
_cell.length_c   1.000
_cell.angle_alpha   90.00
_cell.angle_beta   90.00
_cell.angle_gamma   90.00
#
_symmetry.space_group_name_H-M   'P 1'
#
loop_
_entity.id
_entity.type
_entity.pdbx_description
1 polymer ?
#
loop_
_entity_poly.entity_id
_entity_poly.type
_entity_poly.pdbx_seq_one_letter_code
_entity_poly.pdbx_strand_id
1 'polypeptide(L)'
;MINGASAIFFIIIFSKNLKTAPMKALPFLIITNLLTTIAWILYYFSYQISGIIYTVLIFSLQPLLVYAASLIFLKEKFHWKKFAAFMITLAAIIISQINLA
;
A
#
# COMPACT_ATOMS: atom_id res chain seq x y z
N MET A 1 11.09 20.83 -7.66
CA MET A 1 12.56 20.65 -7.67
C MET A 1 13.02 20.44 -6.24
N ILE A 2 13.48 19.24 -5.91
CA ILE A 2 14.15 18.98 -4.63
C ILE A 2 15.50 19.70 -4.73
N ASN A 3 15.59 20.88 -4.13
CA ASN A 3 16.84 21.64 -4.10
C ASN A 3 17.85 20.83 -3.27
N GLY A 4 19.10 20.69 -3.74
CA GLY A 4 20.11 19.82 -3.11
C GLY A 4 20.30 20.05 -1.60
N ALA A 5 19.96 21.23 -1.09
CA ALA A 5 19.92 21.55 0.33
C ALA A 5 18.93 20.70 1.15
N SER A 6 17.74 20.39 0.62
CA SER A 6 16.77 19.56 1.35
C SER A 6 17.20 18.09 1.40
N ALA A 7 17.89 17.60 0.37
CA ALA A 7 18.43 16.23 0.37
C ALA A 7 19.51 16.04 1.44
N ILE A 8 20.41 17.01 1.59
CA ILE A 8 21.46 16.99 2.62
C ILE A 8 20.85 17.03 4.03
N PHE A 9 19.80 17.83 4.23
CA PHE A 9 19.08 17.90 5.50
C PHE A 9 18.43 16.55 5.87
N PHE A 10 17.79 15.89 4.89
CA PHE A 10 17.24 14.54 5.10
C PHE A 10 18.33 13.52 5.42
N ILE A 11 19.46 13.52 4.72
CA ILE A 11 20.56 12.58 4.97
C ILE A 11 21.14 12.75 6.38
N ILE A 12 21.36 13.98 6.84
CA ILE A 12 21.89 14.23 8.19
C ILE A 12 20.93 13.73 9.27
N ILE A 13 19.62 13.95 9.11
CA ILE A 13 18.60 13.50 10.06
C ILE A 13 18.44 11.97 10.04
N PHE A 14 18.40 11.36 8.85
CA PHE A 14 18.20 9.91 8.72
C PHE A 14 19.46 9.10 9.06
N SER A 15 20.66 9.62 8.77
CA SER A 15 21.94 8.93 9.03
C SER A 15 22.14 8.54 10.50
N LYS A 16 21.59 9.31 11.45
CA LYS A 16 21.61 8.98 12.88
C LYS A 16 20.73 7.77 13.21
N ASN A 17 19.65 7.54 12.48
CA ASN A 17 18.71 6.43 12.68
C ASN A 17 19.03 5.19 11.82
N LEU A 18 19.80 5.37 10.74
CA LEU A 18 20.24 4.26 9.87
C LEU A 18 21.27 3.34 10.54
N LYS A 19 22.07 3.85 11.48
CA LYS A 19 23.11 3.08 12.18
C LYS A 19 22.57 2.08 13.20
N THR A 20 21.29 2.16 13.55
CA THR A 20 20.65 1.32 14.57
C THR A 20 19.51 0.48 13.99
N ALA A 21 19.60 0.09 12.71
CA ALA A 21 18.71 -0.94 12.18
C ALA A 21 19.03 -2.27 12.89
N PRO A 22 18.12 -2.82 13.73
CA PRO A 22 18.39 -4.06 14.43
C PRO A 22 18.58 -5.18 13.41
N MET A 23 19.59 -6.04 13.60
CA MET A 23 19.90 -7.12 12.66
C MET A 23 18.73 -8.10 12.44
N LYS A 24 17.77 -8.11 13.39
CA LYS A 24 16.51 -8.85 13.32
C LYS A 24 15.48 -8.26 12.33
N ALA A 25 15.59 -6.99 11.95
CA ALA A 25 14.69 -6.33 11.01
C ALA A 25 15.11 -6.50 9.53
N LEU A 26 16.38 -6.83 9.27
CA LEU A 26 16.89 -7.14 7.93
C LEU A 26 16.05 -8.16 7.15
N PRO A 27 15.69 -9.34 7.71
CA PRO A 27 14.86 -10.30 6.97
C PRO A 27 13.48 -9.75 6.63
N PHE A 28 12.84 -9.00 7.54
CA PHE A 28 11.56 -8.36 7.26
C PHE A 28 11.67 -7.33 6.13
N LEU A 29 12.74 -6.52 6.12
CA LEU A 29 13.00 -5.57 5.04
C LEU A 29 13.19 -6.28 3.69
N ILE A 30 13.96 -7.35 3.64
CA ILE A 30 14.19 -8.11 2.40
C ILE A 30 12.86 -8.69 1.89
N ILE A 31 12.08 -9.31 2.78
CA ILE A 31 10.77 -9.90 2.43
C ILE A 31 9.82 -8.82 1.91
N THR A 32 9.68 -7.68 2.60
CA THR A 32 8.80 -6.58 2.15
C THR A 32 9.22 -6.05 0.78
N ASN A 33 10.51 -5.85 0.54
CA ASN A 33 11.00 -5.39 -0.76
C ASN A 33 10.78 -6.42 -1.88
N LEU A 34 10.97 -7.71 -1.57
CA LEU A 34 10.71 -8.79 -2.51
C LEU A 34 9.22 -8.88 -2.87
N LEU A 35 8.34 -8.88 -1.87
CA LEU A 35 6.89 -8.86 -2.06
C LEU A 35 6.44 -7.65 -2.87
N THR A 36 7.02 -6.47 -2.60
CA THR A 36 6.70 -5.24 -3.34
C THR A 36 7.09 -5.39 -4.81
N THR A 37 8.32 -5.85 -5.09
CA THR A 37 8.79 -6.07 -6.46
C THR A 37 7.91 -7.06 -7.22
N ILE A 38 7.54 -8.17 -6.58
CA ILE A 38 6.65 -9.18 -7.17
C ILE A 38 5.27 -8.57 -7.46
N ALA A 39 4.72 -7.78 -6.54
CA ALA A 39 3.42 -7.13 -6.74
C ALA A 39 3.43 -6.18 -7.95
N TRP A 40 4.52 -5.41 -8.14
CA TRP A 40 4.68 -4.58 -9.33
C TRP A 40 4.73 -5.41 -10.62
N ILE A 41 5.48 -6.50 -10.64
CA ILE A 41 5.56 -7.39 -11.83
C ILE A 41 4.18 -7.96 -12.16
N LEU A 42 3.43 -8.45 -11.16
CA LEU A 42 2.06 -8.95 -11.36
C LEU A 42 1.09 -7.86 -11.81
N TYR A 43 1.29 -6.63 -11.35
CA TYR A 43 0.49 -5.49 -11.77
C TYR A 43 0.69 -5.18 -13.25
N TYR A 44 1.96 -5.11 -13.70
CA TYR A 44 2.29 -4.95 -15.12
C TYR A 44 1.80 -6.13 -15.97
N PHE A 45 1.81 -7.34 -15.43
CA PHE A 45 1.26 -8.51 -16.11
C PHE A 45 -0.27 -8.45 -16.24
N SER A 46 -0.98 -8.00 -15.20
CA SER A 46 -2.44 -7.81 -15.26
C SER A 46 -2.82 -6.77 -16.31
N TYR A 47 -2.04 -5.70 -16.45
CA TYR A 47 -2.24 -4.73 -17.53
C TYR A 47 -2.11 -5.32 -18.92
N GLN A 48 -1.19 -6.28 -19.13
CA GLN A 48 -1.00 -6.93 -20.42
C GLN A 48 -2.13 -7.92 -20.76
N ILE A 49 -2.67 -8.64 -19.77
CA ILE A 49 -3.71 -9.66 -19.99
C ILE A 49 -5.11 -9.05 -20.05
N SER A 50 -5.48 -8.27 -19.04
CA SER A 50 -6.86 -7.82 -18.82
C SER A 50 -7.07 -6.37 -19.25
N GLY A 51 -6.03 -5.65 -19.64
CA GLY A 51 -6.11 -4.24 -19.96
C GLY A 51 -6.14 -3.34 -18.73
N ILE A 52 -5.91 -2.05 -18.95
CA ILE A 52 -5.72 -1.05 -17.89
C ILE A 52 -7.00 -0.85 -17.07
N ILE A 53 -8.14 -0.69 -17.74
CA ILE A 53 -9.43 -0.37 -17.09
C ILE A 53 -9.84 -1.46 -16.10
N TYR A 54 -9.79 -2.73 -16.52
CA TYR A 54 -10.16 -3.86 -15.65
C TYR A 54 -9.19 -4.05 -14.49
N THR A 55 -7.89 -3.86 -14.72
CA THR A 55 -6.89 -3.96 -13.66
C THR A 55 -7.09 -2.88 -12.60
N VAL A 56 -7.40 -1.64 -13.01
CA VAL A 56 -7.71 -0.53 -12.08
C VAL A 56 -9.00 -0.79 -11.30
N LEU A 57 -10.02 -1.37 -11.95
CA LEU A 57 -11.25 -1.80 -11.28
C LEU A 57 -10.97 -2.86 -10.20
N ILE A 58 -10.16 -3.87 -10.52
CA ILE A 58 -9.75 -4.90 -9.55
C ILE A 58 -8.96 -4.26 -8.40
N PHE A 59 -8.04 -3.34 -8.69
CA PHE A 59 -7.28 -2.63 -7.65
C PHE A 59 -8.15 -1.73 -6.77
N SER A 60 -9.29 -1.26 -7.26
CA SER A 60 -10.24 -0.49 -6.45
C SER A 60 -10.86 -1.33 -5.32
N LEU A 61 -10.79 -2.67 -5.42
CA LEU A 61 -11.17 -3.61 -4.36
C LEU A 61 -10.04 -3.88 -3.35
N GLN A 62 -8.82 -3.38 -3.57
CA GLN A 62 -7.69 -3.53 -2.65
C GLN A 62 -8.01 -3.12 -1.20
N PRO A 63 -8.75 -2.04 -0.92
CA PRO A 63 -9.13 -1.70 0.45
C PRO A 63 -9.91 -2.82 1.15
N LEU A 64 -10.77 -3.54 0.41
CA LEU A 64 -11.53 -4.70 0.91
C LEU A 64 -10.58 -5.81 1.35
N LEU A 65 -9.59 -6.12 0.52
CA LEU A 65 -8.57 -7.12 0.83
C LEU A 65 -7.73 -6.72 2.05
N VAL A 66 -7.35 -5.45 2.16
CA VAL A 66 -6.59 -4.93 3.32
C VAL A 66 -7.42 -5.02 4.60
N TYR A 67 -8.71 -4.68 4.54
CA TYR A 67 -9.60 -4.79 5.69
C TYR A 67 -9.81 -6.24 6.12
N ALA A 68 -10.03 -7.15 5.17
CA ALA A 68 -10.12 -8.58 5.44
C ALA A 68 -8.81 -9.12 6.07
N ALA A 69 -7.66 -8.73 5.53
CA ALA A 69 -6.36 -9.09 6.10
C ALA A 69 -6.17 -8.54 7.51
N SER A 70 -6.63 -7.31 7.80
CA SER A 70 -6.59 -6.72 9.12
C SER A 70 -7.39 -7.54 10.14
N LEU A 71 -8.58 -8.03 9.77
CA LEU A 71 -9.37 -8.90 10.65
C LEU A 71 -8.66 -10.23 10.95
N ILE A 72 -7.94 -10.81 9.98
CA ILE A 72 -7.23 -12.09 10.14
C ILE A 72 -5.91 -11.92 10.91
N PHE A 73 -5.07 -10.96 10.51
CA PHE A 73 -3.72 -10.76 11.07
C PHE A 73 -3.73 -10.01 12.41
N LEU A 74 -4.51 -8.94 12.54
CA LEU A 74 -4.59 -8.17 13.78
C LEU A 74 -5.64 -8.71 14.76
N LYS A 75 -6.53 -9.61 14.31
CA LYS A 75 -7.67 -10.13 15.11
C LYS A 75 -8.48 -9.01 15.76
N GLU A 76 -8.63 -7.88 15.08
CA GLU A 76 -9.38 -6.74 15.63
C GLU A 76 -10.84 -7.16 15.90
N LYS A 77 -11.36 -6.79 17.07
CA LYS A 77 -12.79 -6.97 17.38
C LYS A 77 -13.61 -6.10 16.42
N PHE A 78 -14.51 -6.74 15.68
CA PHE A 78 -15.38 -6.08 14.71
C PHE A 78 -16.14 -4.93 15.37
N HIS A 79 -15.78 -3.69 15.04
CA HIS A 79 -16.42 -2.48 15.54
C HIS A 79 -17.25 -1.87 14.42
N TRP A 80 -18.57 -1.75 14.65
CA TRP A 80 -19.51 -1.24 13.64
C TRP A 80 -19.11 0.15 13.09
N LYS A 81 -18.54 1.01 13.93
CA LYS A 81 -18.06 2.34 13.51
C LYS A 81 -16.89 2.27 12.52
N LYS A 82 -15.93 1.36 12.76
CA LYS A 82 -14.78 1.14 11.86
C LYS A 82 -15.25 0.55 10.53
N PHE A 83 -16.21 -0.37 10.56
CA PHE A 83 -16.78 -0.94 9.35
C PHE A 83 -17.59 0.09 8.55
N ALA A 84 -18.37 0.95 9.20
CA ALA A 84 -19.10 2.03 8.53
C ALA A 84 -18.14 3.03 7.84
N ALA A 85 -17.07 3.45 8.53
CA ALA A 85 -16.04 4.30 7.93
C ALA A 85 -15.34 3.60 6.74
N PHE A 86 -15.10 2.30 6.85
CA PHE A 86 -14.53 1.49 5.79
C PHE A 86 -15.46 1.42 4.57
N MET A 87 -16.76 1.16 4.76
CA MET A 87 -17.76 1.17 3.68
C MET A 87 -17.91 2.53 3.01
N ILE A 88 -17.87 3.63 3.77
CA ILE A 88 -17.91 4.99 3.22
C ILE A 88 -16.69 5.24 2.33
N THR A 89 -15.49 4.82 2.77
CA THR A 89 -14.26 4.96 1.98
C THR A 89 -14.33 4.14 0.69
N LEU A 90 -14.86 2.92 0.78
CA LEU A 90 -15.07 2.04 -0.38
C LEU A 90 -16.05 2.65 -1.39
N ALA A 91 -17.18 3.16 -0.91
CA ALA A 91 -18.18 3.82 -1.74
C ALA A 91 -17.60 5.07 -2.43
N ALA A 92 -16.82 5.89 -1.72
CA ALA A 92 -16.16 7.05 -2.29
C ALA A 92 -15.17 6.67 -3.42
N ILE A 93 -14.39 5.60 -3.23
CA ILE A 93 -13.45 5.10 -4.26
C ILE A 93 -14.22 4.61 -5.49
N ILE A 94 -15.29 3.83 -5.31
CA ILE A 94 -16.09 3.32 -6.42
C ILE A 94 -16.74 4.47 -7.20
N ILE A 95 -17.34 5.45 -6.50
CA ILE A 95 -17.93 6.64 -7.13
C ILE A 95 -16.88 7.41 -7.92
N SER A 96 -15.67 7.58 -7.38
CA SER A 96 -14.58 8.27 -8.08
C SER A 96 -14.15 7.54 -9.35
N GLN A 97 -14.14 6.21 -9.36
CA GLN A 97 -13.68 5.41 -10.51
C GLN A 97 -14.75 5.31 -11.61
N ILE A 98 -16.03 5.25 -11.24
CA ILE A 98 -17.15 5.26 -12.19
C ILE A 98 -17.24 6.61 -12.92
N ASN A 99 -16.93 7.72 -12.24
CA ASN A 99 -17.00 9.05 -12.85
C ASN A 99 -15.78 9.37 -13.76
N LEU A 100 -14.73 8.56 -13.68
CA LEU A 100 -13.54 8.65 -14.54
C LEU A 100 -13.57 7.68 -15.74
N ALA A 101 -14.48 6.69 -15.74
CA ALA A 101 -14.63 5.67 -16.77
C ALA A 101 -15.71 6.04 -17.79
#